data_AF-F8KRB5-F1
#
_entry.id   AF-F8KRB5-F1
#
_cell.length_a   1.000
_cell.length_b   1.000
_cell.length_c   1.000
_cell.angle_alpha   90.00
_cell.angle_beta   90.00
_cell.angle_gamma   90.00
#
_symmetry.space_group_name_H-M   'P 1'
#
loop_
_entity.id
_entity.type
_entity.pdbx_description
1 polymer ?
#
loop_
_entity_poly.entity_id
_entity_poly.type
_entity_poly.pdbx_seq_one_letter_code
_entity_poly.pdbx_strand_id
1 'polypeptide(L)'
;MFAKSPIFYAFLVASVFLFIYLKVYSYVTWSMSLMFAFVLCFSLLKYNFVDIVAFRFLDIILGILIVYVVFLFVWPKYDKDEFIQHARHLITTLHHLLATTIQNKPRIALEVQNAFLRQLDAFKTCMKSARTETPDPKTIESLTRSLQSFDVLDTCSYRLYDYFLNTPLAPDKQVLVSNNVQLILSRYTQILNYLHNKPHYFKTKEGGRLIRVDHELDALLETMFFAQNKLFEEFTYIFKY
;
A
#
# COMPACT_ATOMS: atom_id res chain seq x y z
N MET A 1 53.01 -16.66 -2.34
CA MET A 1 53.27 -17.37 -1.06
C MET A 1 52.22 -18.45 -0.73
N PHE A 2 50.97 -18.37 -1.20
CA PHE A 2 49.89 -19.32 -0.83
C PHE A 2 49.87 -20.67 -1.58
N ALA A 3 50.45 -20.77 -2.79
CA ALA A 3 50.43 -21.99 -3.63
C ALA A 3 51.26 -23.17 -3.09
N LYS A 4 52.00 -22.98 -1.98
CA LYS A 4 52.81 -24.01 -1.32
C LYS A 4 52.26 -24.44 0.04
N SER A 5 51.14 -23.86 0.48
CA SER A 5 50.54 -24.22 1.78
C SER A 5 49.60 -25.43 1.59
N PRO A 6 49.73 -26.50 2.39
CA PRO A 6 48.85 -27.67 2.32
C PRO A 6 47.37 -27.30 2.57
N ILE A 7 47.14 -26.21 3.31
CA ILE A 7 45.81 -25.65 3.58
C ILE A 7 45.13 -25.19 2.29
N PHE A 8 45.88 -24.60 1.35
CA PHE A 8 45.34 -24.14 0.08
C PHE A 8 44.83 -25.29 -0.79
N TYR A 9 45.57 -26.40 -0.84
CA TYR A 9 45.15 -27.60 -1.57
C TYR A 9 43.90 -28.25 -0.97
N ALA A 10 43.77 -28.26 0.37
CA ALA A 10 42.56 -28.72 1.05
C ALA A 10 41.34 -27.86 0.68
N PHE A 11 41.48 -26.53 0.65
CA PHE A 11 40.43 -25.61 0.20
C PHE A 11 40.05 -25.80 -1.27
N LEU A 12 41.04 -26.06 -2.14
CA LEU A 12 40.80 -26.30 -3.56
C LEU A 12 39.99 -27.59 -3.79
N VAL A 13 40.37 -28.68 -3.11
CA VAL A 13 39.63 -29.95 -3.18
C VAL A 13 38.20 -29.78 -2.64
N ALA A 14 38.05 -29.09 -1.50
CA ALA A 14 36.73 -28.81 -0.92
C ALA A 14 35.87 -27.96 -1.87
N SER A 15 36.45 -26.98 -2.55
CA SER A 15 35.74 -26.12 -3.50
C SER A 15 35.29 -26.87 -4.76
N VAL A 16 36.13 -27.74 -5.32
CA VAL A 16 35.76 -28.55 -6.49
C VAL A 16 34.68 -29.56 -6.11
N PHE A 17 34.77 -30.14 -4.91
CA PHE A 17 33.74 -31.01 -4.36
C PHE A 17 32.39 -30.28 -4.18
N LEU A 18 32.41 -29.09 -3.57
CA LEU A 18 31.23 -28.23 -3.43
C LEU A 18 30.60 -27.89 -4.78
N PHE A 19 31.40 -27.58 -5.80
CA PHE A 19 30.90 -27.28 -7.14
C PHE A 19 30.11 -28.46 -7.76
N ILE A 20 30.63 -29.68 -7.62
CA ILE A 20 29.99 -30.90 -8.13
C ILE A 20 28.74 -31.22 -7.31
N TYR A 21 28.83 -31.12 -5.99
CA TYR A 21 27.75 -31.46 -5.07
C TYR A 21 26.57 -30.47 -5.14
N LEU A 22 26.86 -29.17 -5.25
CA LEU A 22 25.86 -28.11 -5.28
C LEU A 22 25.12 -27.98 -6.63
N LYS A 23 25.45 -28.80 -7.64
CA LYS A 23 24.76 -28.82 -8.94
C LYS A 23 23.26 -29.12 -8.83
N VAL A 24 22.85 -29.82 -7.76
CA VAL A 24 21.44 -30.19 -7.50
C VAL A 24 20.66 -29.07 -6.78
N TYR A 25 21.35 -28.03 -6.29
CA TYR A 25 20.76 -26.93 -5.53
C TYR A 25 20.47 -25.70 -6.42
N SER A 26 19.93 -24.63 -5.82
CA SER A 26 19.57 -23.40 -6.52
C SER A 26 20.68 -22.87 -7.43
N TYR A 27 20.28 -22.36 -8.61
CA TYR A 27 21.20 -21.81 -9.61
C TYR A 27 22.18 -20.78 -9.03
N VAL A 28 21.71 -19.98 -8.06
CA VAL A 28 22.51 -18.96 -7.37
C VAL A 28 23.66 -19.58 -6.55
N THR A 29 23.36 -20.61 -5.75
CA THR A 29 24.36 -21.32 -4.94
C THR A 29 25.38 -22.07 -5.79
N TRP A 30 24.91 -22.67 -6.89
CA TRP A 30 25.79 -23.37 -7.82
C TRP A 30 26.74 -22.40 -8.55
N SER A 31 26.21 -21.26 -9.02
CA SER A 31 27.00 -20.22 -9.70
C SER A 31 28.08 -19.62 -8.79
N MET A 32 27.76 -19.36 -7.52
CA MET A 32 28.75 -18.90 -6.53
C MET A 32 29.86 -19.93 -6.30
N SER A 33 29.51 -21.21 -6.14
CA SER A 33 30.49 -22.28 -5.94
C SER A 33 31.37 -22.49 -7.18
N LEU A 34 30.80 -22.38 -8.38
CA LEU A 34 31.52 -22.42 -9.65
C LEU A 34 32.52 -21.26 -9.75
N MET A 35 32.09 -20.03 -9.47
CA MET A 35 32.97 -18.85 -9.50
C MET A 35 34.12 -18.97 -8.49
N PHE A 36 33.84 -19.47 -7.29
CA PHE A 36 34.85 -19.71 -6.27
C PHE A 36 35.87 -20.79 -6.68
N ALA A 37 35.41 -21.90 -7.27
CA ALA A 37 36.28 -22.96 -7.77
C ALA A 37 37.15 -22.48 -8.95
N PHE A 38 36.58 -21.71 -9.88
CA PHE A 38 37.33 -21.11 -10.98
C PHE A 38 38.43 -20.17 -10.47
N VAL A 39 38.11 -19.31 -9.49
CA VAL A 39 39.08 -18.42 -8.85
C VAL A 39 40.23 -19.23 -8.26
N LEU A 40 39.96 -20.28 -7.48
CA LEU A 40 41.03 -21.10 -6.88
C LEU A 40 41.89 -21.83 -7.92
N CYS A 41 41.29 -22.33 -9.01
CA CYS A 41 42.02 -22.98 -10.10
C CYS A 41 42.93 -21.99 -10.87
N PHE A 42 42.45 -20.78 -11.17
CA PHE A 42 43.28 -19.77 -11.85
C PHE A 42 44.39 -19.22 -10.97
N SER A 43 44.25 -19.28 -9.63
CA SER A 43 45.30 -18.95 -8.66
C SER A 43 46.55 -19.82 -8.76
N LEU A 44 46.40 -21.05 -9.23
CA LEU A 44 47.54 -21.94 -9.49
C LEU A 44 48.33 -21.55 -10.74
N LEU A 45 47.71 -20.84 -11.69
CA LEU A 45 48.28 -20.58 -13.01
C LEU A 45 49.07 -19.26 -13.12
N LYS A 46 48.84 -18.28 -12.24
CA LYS A 46 49.53 -16.98 -12.28
C LYS A 46 50.10 -16.56 -10.92
N TYR A 47 51.36 -16.11 -10.92
CA TYR A 47 52.12 -15.74 -9.72
C TYR A 47 51.53 -14.52 -8.96
N ASN A 48 50.79 -13.64 -9.65
CA ASN A 48 50.13 -12.44 -9.10
C ASN A 48 48.59 -12.51 -9.16
N PHE A 49 48.03 -13.71 -9.11
CA PHE A 49 46.59 -13.90 -9.29
C PHE A 49 45.74 -13.35 -8.12
N VAL A 50 46.27 -13.40 -6.90
CA VAL A 50 45.57 -12.91 -5.69
C VAL A 50 45.22 -11.43 -5.82
N ASP A 51 46.12 -10.60 -6.34
CA ASP A 51 45.87 -9.18 -6.54
C ASP A 51 44.75 -8.95 -7.55
N ILE A 52 44.76 -9.69 -8.66
CA ILE A 52 43.74 -9.57 -9.73
C ILE A 52 42.34 -9.94 -9.19
N VAL A 53 42.23 -10.99 -8.38
CA VAL A 53 40.97 -11.39 -7.76
C VAL A 53 40.50 -10.36 -6.73
N ALA A 54 41.42 -9.86 -5.90
CA ALA A 54 41.11 -8.84 -4.91
C ALA A 54 40.56 -7.57 -5.57
N PHE A 55 41.16 -7.12 -6.68
CA PHE A 55 40.65 -6.00 -7.47
C PHE A 55 39.25 -6.28 -8.03
N ARG A 56 38.99 -7.46 -8.59
CA ARG A 56 37.66 -7.80 -9.13
C ARG A 56 36.58 -7.91 -8.05
N PHE A 57 36.93 -8.44 -6.88
CA PHE A 57 36.01 -8.52 -5.75
C PHE A 57 35.69 -7.11 -5.22
N LEU A 58 36.70 -6.24 -5.14
CA LEU A 58 36.53 -4.85 -4.77
C LEU A 58 35.64 -4.12 -5.78
N ASP A 59 35.84 -4.31 -7.10
CA ASP A 59 34.97 -3.76 -8.14
C ASP A 59 33.50 -4.18 -7.98
N ILE A 60 33.25 -5.44 -7.63
CA ILE A 60 31.88 -5.96 -7.40
C ILE A 60 31.26 -5.30 -6.16
N ILE A 61 32.00 -5.21 -5.06
CA ILE A 61 31.54 -4.52 -3.84
C ILE A 61 31.26 -3.04 -4.14
N LEU A 62 32.14 -2.38 -4.89
CA LEU A 62 31.98 -1.00 -5.29
C LEU A 62 30.73 -0.83 -6.16
N GLY A 63 30.50 -1.74 -7.10
CA GLY A 63 29.29 -1.75 -7.92
C GLY A 63 28.01 -1.88 -7.08
N ILE A 64 27.99 -2.79 -6.10
CA ILE A 64 26.86 -2.94 -5.17
C ILE A 64 26.68 -1.67 -4.33
N LEU A 65 27.77 -1.09 -3.81
CA LEU A 65 27.73 0.14 -3.03
C LEU A 65 27.16 1.31 -3.82
N ILE A 66 27.60 1.49 -5.07
CA ILE A 66 27.11 2.55 -5.96
C ILE A 66 25.61 2.36 -6.22
N VAL A 67 25.17 1.15 -6.57
CA VAL A 67 23.74 0.87 -6.78
C VAL A 67 22.94 1.13 -5.50
N TYR A 68 23.46 0.74 -4.34
CA TYR A 68 22.79 0.97 -3.05
C TYR A 68 22.68 2.46 -2.70
N VAL A 69 23.73 3.24 -2.92
CA VAL A 69 23.74 4.69 -2.70
C VAL A 69 22.77 5.37 -3.69
N VAL A 70 22.84 5.02 -4.98
CA VAL A 70 21.90 5.54 -5.98
C VAL A 70 20.46 5.18 -5.62
N PHE A 71 20.20 3.96 -5.17
CA PHE A 71 18.86 3.56 -4.71
C PHE A 71 18.38 4.40 -3.52
N LEU A 72 19.24 4.66 -2.53
CA LEU A 72 18.88 5.47 -1.36
C LEU A 72 18.58 6.94 -1.68
N PHE A 73 19.27 7.53 -2.67
CA PHE A 73 19.17 8.97 -2.96
C PHE A 73 18.29 9.28 -4.18
N VAL A 74 18.17 8.36 -5.14
CA VAL A 74 17.43 8.58 -6.40
C VAL A 74 16.07 7.89 -6.39
N TRP A 75 15.88 6.82 -5.62
CA TRP A 75 14.57 6.17 -5.52
C TRP A 75 13.67 6.96 -4.57
N PRO A 76 12.54 7.52 -5.03
CA PRO A 76 11.61 8.19 -4.15
C PRO A 76 11.03 7.16 -3.18
N LYS A 77 11.20 7.38 -1.88
CA LYS A 77 10.43 6.68 -0.83
C LYS A 77 8.96 7.03 -0.84
N TYR A 78 8.59 8.12 -1.52
CA TYR A 78 7.21 8.45 -1.84
C TYR A 78 6.69 7.50 -2.93
N ASP A 79 6.05 6.41 -2.49
CA ASP A 79 5.36 5.51 -3.38
C ASP A 79 3.89 5.93 -3.53
N LYS A 80 3.54 6.48 -4.69
CA LYS A 80 2.14 6.78 -5.02
C LYS A 80 1.26 5.55 -4.93
N ASP A 81 1.81 4.36 -5.18
CA ASP A 81 1.07 3.10 -5.11
C ASP A 81 0.71 2.73 -3.66
N GLU A 82 1.58 3.06 -2.70
CA GLU A 82 1.29 2.89 -1.27
C GLU A 82 0.11 3.78 -0.83
N PHE A 83 0.09 5.04 -1.28
CA PHE A 83 -1.04 5.95 -1.04
C PHE A 83 -2.35 5.44 -1.64
N ILE A 84 -2.30 4.95 -2.88
CA ILE A 84 -3.47 4.35 -3.55
C ILE A 84 -3.95 3.13 -2.76
N GLN A 85 -3.04 2.30 -2.26
CA GLN A 85 -3.37 1.11 -1.49
C GLN A 85 -4.06 1.48 -0.16
N HIS A 86 -3.52 2.46 0.58
CA HIS A 86 -4.17 2.97 1.79
C HIS A 86 -5.56 3.55 1.51
N ALA A 87 -5.70 4.36 0.46
CA ALA A 87 -6.98 4.93 0.06
C ALA A 87 -8.02 3.85 -0.30
N ARG A 88 -7.62 2.84 -1.09
CA ARG A 88 -8.47 1.69 -1.43
C ARG A 88 -8.92 0.94 -0.18
N HIS A 89 -8.01 0.71 0.76
CA HIS A 89 -8.32 0.00 1.99
C HIS A 89 -9.33 0.76 2.85
N LEU A 90 -9.10 2.05 3.06
CA LEU A 90 -10.02 2.92 3.83
C LEU A 90 -11.41 2.97 3.20
N ILE A 91 -11.52 3.15 1.88
CA ILE A 91 -12.80 3.16 1.18
C ILE A 91 -13.52 1.82 1.28
N THR A 92 -12.78 0.72 1.14
CA THR A 92 -13.34 -0.64 1.29
C THR A 92 -13.89 -0.85 2.69
N THR A 93 -13.17 -0.39 3.71
CA THR A 93 -13.58 -0.52 5.10
C THR A 93 -14.79 0.36 5.41
N LEU A 94 -14.85 1.61 4.93
CA LEU A 94 -16.04 2.47 5.06
C LEU A 94 -17.27 1.89 4.35
N HIS A 95 -17.09 1.35 3.14
CA HIS A 95 -18.14 0.65 2.42
C HIS A 95 -18.66 -0.53 3.25
N HIS A 96 -17.76 -1.35 3.78
CA HIS A 96 -18.12 -2.50 4.61
C HIS A 96 -18.82 -2.06 5.90
N LEU A 97 -18.32 -1.05 6.59
CA LEU A 97 -18.90 -0.48 7.81
C LEU A 97 -20.36 -0.10 7.56
N LEU A 98 -20.59 0.72 6.54
CA LEU A 98 -21.92 1.21 6.18
C LEU A 98 -22.87 0.08 5.79
N ALA A 99 -22.40 -0.92 5.03
CA ALA A 99 -23.19 -2.09 4.68
C ALA A 99 -23.58 -2.93 5.91
N THR A 100 -22.66 -3.11 6.86
CA THR A 100 -22.94 -3.86 8.09
C THR A 100 -23.85 -3.12 9.06
N THR A 101 -23.81 -1.78 9.08
CA THR A 101 -24.71 -0.93 9.85
C THR A 101 -26.16 -1.13 9.43
N ILE A 102 -26.47 -1.09 8.12
CA ILE A 102 -27.85 -1.31 7.63
C ILE A 102 -28.33 -2.73 7.90
N GLN A 103 -27.44 -3.72 7.81
CA GLN A 103 -27.76 -5.13 8.10
C GLN A 103 -28.02 -5.39 9.58
N ASN A 104 -27.94 -4.36 10.44
CA ASN A 104 -28.12 -4.43 11.88
C ASN A 104 -27.21 -5.49 12.53
N LYS A 105 -25.93 -5.49 12.14
CA LYS A 105 -24.88 -6.37 12.67
C LYS A 105 -23.92 -5.57 13.56
N PRO A 106 -24.35 -5.15 14.77
CA PRO A 106 -23.65 -4.11 15.52
C PRO A 106 -22.24 -4.51 15.97
N ARG A 107 -22.05 -5.78 16.35
CA ARG A 107 -20.74 -6.30 16.74
C ARG A 107 -19.73 -6.23 15.60
N ILE A 108 -20.15 -6.61 14.39
CA ILE A 108 -19.29 -6.60 13.20
C ILE A 108 -19.02 -5.15 12.79
N ALA A 109 -20.01 -4.26 12.84
CA ALA A 109 -19.83 -2.84 12.54
C ALA A 109 -18.76 -2.21 13.44
N LEU A 110 -18.79 -2.49 14.76
CA LEU A 110 -17.80 -1.98 15.71
C LEU A 110 -16.38 -2.52 15.45
N GLU A 111 -16.26 -3.81 15.12
CA GLU A 111 -14.97 -4.42 14.74
C GLU A 111 -14.38 -3.78 13.48
N VAL A 112 -15.22 -3.53 12.47
CA VAL A 112 -14.84 -2.88 11.22
C VAL A 112 -14.45 -1.42 11.44
N GLN A 113 -15.15 -0.70 12.33
CA GLN A 113 -14.81 0.67 12.70
C GLN A 113 -13.44 0.73 13.38
N ASN A 114 -13.16 -0.16 14.32
CA ASN A 114 -11.84 -0.24 14.95
C ASN A 114 -10.73 -0.53 13.93
N ALA A 115 -11.01 -1.39 12.94
CA ALA A 115 -10.08 -1.62 11.84
C ALA A 115 -9.88 -0.35 11.00
N PHE A 116 -10.94 0.39 10.68
CA PHE A 116 -10.85 1.66 9.95
C PHE A 116 -9.96 2.67 10.68
N LEU A 117 -10.14 2.88 11.98
CA LEU A 117 -9.33 3.83 12.75
C LEU A 117 -7.83 3.49 12.72
N ARG A 118 -7.49 2.20 12.86
CA ARG A 118 -6.09 1.75 12.72
C ARG A 118 -5.52 2.01 11.32
N GLN A 119 -6.31 1.76 10.28
CA GLN A 119 -5.90 2.04 8.90
C GLN A 119 -5.73 3.54 8.67
N LEU A 120 -6.58 4.36 9.27
CA LEU A 120 -6.52 5.81 9.18
C LEU A 120 -5.29 6.37 9.87
N ASP A 121 -4.93 5.84 11.04
CA ASP A 121 -3.69 6.19 11.75
C ASP A 121 -2.44 5.78 10.96
N ALA A 122 -2.46 4.60 10.34
CA ALA A 122 -1.41 4.19 9.41
C ALA A 122 -1.30 5.17 8.23
N PHE A 123 -2.43 5.58 7.65
CA PHE A 123 -2.44 6.53 6.55
C PHE A 123 -1.95 7.93 6.96
N LYS A 124 -2.33 8.41 8.14
CA LYS A 124 -1.82 9.65 8.76
C LYS A 124 -0.30 9.57 8.95
N THR A 125 0.23 8.41 9.34
CA THR A 125 1.67 8.20 9.51
C THR A 125 2.40 8.20 8.17
N CYS A 126 1.87 7.50 7.16
CA CYS A 126 2.39 7.52 5.79
C CYS A 126 2.45 8.96 5.22
N MET A 127 1.40 9.76 5.46
CA MET A 127 1.40 11.18 5.05
C MET A 127 2.49 12.01 5.74
N LYS A 128 2.74 11.79 7.03
CA LYS A 128 3.80 12.53 7.75
C LYS A 128 5.16 12.30 7.10
N SER A 129 5.46 11.06 6.71
CA SER A 129 6.68 10.71 5.97
C SER A 129 6.71 11.33 4.57
N ALA A 130 5.58 11.31 3.85
CA ALA A 130 5.49 11.92 2.52
C ALA A 130 5.69 13.44 2.54
N ARG A 131 5.25 14.15 3.60
CA ARG A 131 5.42 15.60 3.74
C ARG A 131 6.90 16.01 3.84
N THR A 132 7.75 15.15 4.38
CA THR A 132 9.20 15.41 4.46
C THR A 132 9.94 15.12 3.15
N GLU A 133 9.33 14.39 2.23
CA GLU A 133 10.02 13.80 1.07
C GLU A 133 9.42 14.24 -0.28
N THR A 134 8.18 14.72 -0.31
CA THR A 134 7.49 15.12 -1.55
C THR A 134 7.73 16.60 -1.85
N PRO A 135 8.28 16.96 -3.02
CA PRO A 135 8.53 18.36 -3.37
C PRO A 135 7.28 19.13 -3.84
N ASP A 136 6.14 18.46 -4.10
CA ASP A 136 4.89 19.11 -4.53
C ASP A 136 3.96 19.44 -3.34
N PRO A 137 3.85 20.71 -2.93
CA PRO A 137 2.99 21.11 -1.82
C PRO A 137 1.49 20.92 -2.13
N LYS A 138 1.08 20.97 -3.41
CA LYS A 138 -0.33 20.82 -3.76
C LYS A 138 -0.81 19.39 -3.59
N THR A 139 0.02 18.40 -3.94
CA THR A 139 -0.29 16.98 -3.69
C THR A 139 -0.46 16.71 -2.19
N ILE A 140 0.40 17.29 -1.34
CA ILE A 140 0.28 17.17 0.13
C ILE A 140 -1.00 17.84 0.65
N GLU A 141 -1.36 19.00 0.12
CA GLU A 141 -2.60 19.68 0.48
C GLU A 141 -3.83 18.85 0.12
N SER A 142 -3.88 18.32 -1.11
CA SER A 142 -4.95 17.43 -1.56
C SER A 142 -5.06 16.17 -0.71
N LEU A 143 -3.94 15.53 -0.38
CA LEU A 143 -3.92 14.36 0.52
C LEU A 143 -4.46 14.70 1.91
N THR A 144 -4.13 15.88 2.43
CA THR A 144 -4.64 16.39 3.71
C THR A 144 -6.16 16.57 3.67
N ARG A 145 -6.69 17.13 2.58
CA ARG A 145 -8.14 17.28 2.38
C ARG A 145 -8.84 15.93 2.17
N SER A 146 -8.19 14.95 1.56
CA SER A 146 -8.68 13.57 1.50
C SER A 146 -8.80 12.96 2.89
N LEU A 147 -7.80 13.12 3.76
CA LEU A 147 -7.88 12.67 5.17
C LEU A 147 -9.04 13.31 5.92
N GLN A 148 -9.23 14.62 5.78
CA GLN A 148 -10.37 15.30 6.40
C GLN A 148 -11.69 14.72 5.92
N SER A 149 -11.79 14.37 4.63
CA SER A 149 -12.98 13.74 4.08
C SER A 149 -13.19 12.34 4.67
N PHE A 150 -12.12 11.56 4.90
CA PHE A 150 -12.19 10.28 5.61
C PHE A 150 -12.68 10.44 7.06
N ASP A 151 -12.16 11.42 7.81
CA ASP A 151 -12.60 11.69 9.20
C ASP A 151 -14.12 12.04 9.23
N VAL A 152 -14.59 12.84 8.27
CA VAL A 152 -16.02 13.20 8.14
C VAL A 152 -16.87 11.96 7.83
N LEU A 153 -16.43 11.13 6.89
CA LEU A 153 -17.15 9.91 6.50
C LEU A 153 -17.24 8.92 7.65
N ASP A 154 -16.17 8.72 8.41
CA ASP A 154 -16.17 7.88 9.62
C ASP A 154 -17.14 8.41 10.68
N THR A 155 -17.07 9.71 10.98
CA THR A 155 -17.97 10.36 11.94
C THR A 155 -19.43 10.16 11.54
N CYS A 156 -19.76 10.36 10.26
CA CYS A 156 -21.12 10.14 9.77
C CYS A 156 -21.50 8.66 9.83
N SER A 157 -20.60 7.75 9.47
CA SER A 157 -20.86 6.30 9.52
C SER A 157 -21.11 5.82 10.94
N TYR A 158 -20.38 6.35 11.91
CA TYR A 158 -20.58 6.06 13.33
C TYR A 158 -21.89 6.65 13.86
N ARG A 159 -22.24 7.89 13.51
CA ARG A 159 -23.53 8.49 13.90
C ARG A 159 -24.71 7.73 13.32
N LEU A 160 -24.59 7.28 12.07
CA LEU A 160 -25.61 6.45 11.45
C LEU A 160 -25.73 5.10 12.17
N TYR A 161 -24.60 4.49 12.54
CA TYR A 161 -24.58 3.28 13.37
C TYR A 161 -25.28 3.49 14.72
N ASP A 162 -24.95 4.56 15.43
CA ASP A 162 -25.56 4.90 16.72
C ASP A 162 -27.06 5.16 16.59
N TYR A 163 -27.48 5.86 15.53
CA TYR A 163 -28.88 6.10 15.21
C TYR A 163 -29.65 4.78 15.04
N PHE A 164 -29.13 3.83 14.27
CA PHE A 164 -29.77 2.51 14.06
C PHE A 164 -29.76 1.64 15.31
N LEU A 165 -28.80 1.81 16.21
CA LEU A 165 -28.73 1.07 17.47
C LEU A 165 -29.76 1.57 18.47
N ASN A 166 -29.94 2.89 18.56
CA ASN A 166 -30.74 3.53 19.61
C ASN A 166 -32.16 3.89 19.16
N THR A 167 -32.41 4.01 17.85
CA THR A 167 -33.70 4.45 17.31
C THR A 167 -34.36 3.33 16.51
N PRO A 168 -35.50 2.78 16.96
CA PRO A 168 -36.27 1.85 16.14
C PRO A 168 -36.96 2.63 15.00
N LEU A 169 -36.60 2.33 13.75
CA LEU A 169 -37.24 2.93 12.58
C LEU A 169 -38.54 2.20 12.24
N ALA A 170 -39.57 2.97 11.87
CA ALA A 170 -40.75 2.42 11.22
C ALA A 170 -40.35 1.78 9.86
N PRO A 171 -41.07 0.74 9.39
CA PRO A 171 -40.73 0.02 8.16
C PRO A 171 -40.58 0.93 6.94
N ASP A 172 -41.48 1.90 6.78
CA ASP A 172 -41.45 2.84 5.66
C ASP A 172 -40.17 3.69 5.67
N LYS A 173 -39.79 4.21 6.85
CA LYS A 173 -38.53 4.97 7.01
C LYS A 173 -37.31 4.09 6.75
N GLN A 174 -37.34 2.83 7.20
CA GLN A 174 -36.24 1.89 6.97
C GLN A 174 -35.98 1.67 5.47
N VAL A 175 -37.04 1.57 4.66
CA VAL A 175 -36.92 1.45 3.20
C VAL A 175 -36.29 2.71 2.59
N LEU A 176 -36.73 3.91 3.01
CA LEU A 176 -36.18 5.17 2.50
C LEU A 176 -34.69 5.33 2.83
N VAL A 177 -34.30 5.05 4.07
CA VAL A 177 -32.89 5.13 4.50
C VAL A 177 -32.06 4.07 3.76
N SER A 178 -32.57 2.84 3.64
CA SER A 178 -31.88 1.78 2.89
C SER A 178 -31.58 2.19 1.44
N ASN A 179 -32.54 2.83 0.75
CA ASN A 179 -32.34 3.35 -0.60
C ASN A 179 -31.23 4.41 -0.67
N ASN A 180 -31.25 5.37 0.26
CA ASN A 180 -30.21 6.40 0.30
C ASN A 180 -28.84 5.82 0.61
N VAL A 181 -28.75 4.91 1.57
CA VAL A 181 -27.48 4.29 1.94
C VAL A 181 -26.97 3.40 0.80
N GLN A 182 -27.83 2.71 0.06
CA GLN A 182 -27.44 1.95 -1.14
C GLN A 182 -26.83 2.87 -2.21
N LEU A 183 -27.33 4.09 -2.35
CA LEU A 183 -26.73 5.10 -3.21
C LEU A 183 -25.34 5.50 -2.71
N ILE A 184 -25.15 5.72 -1.41
CA ILE A 184 -23.84 6.03 -0.81
C ILE A 184 -22.85 4.86 -1.00
N LEU A 185 -23.31 3.62 -0.82
CA LEU A 185 -22.51 2.41 -1.06
C LEU A 185 -22.06 2.30 -2.52
N SER A 186 -22.99 2.50 -3.46
CA SER A 186 -22.67 2.50 -4.90
C SER A 186 -21.59 3.53 -5.25
N ARG A 187 -21.60 4.69 -4.60
CA ARG A 187 -20.60 5.74 -4.79
C ARG A 187 -19.23 5.33 -4.27
N TYR A 188 -19.13 4.64 -3.14
CA TYR A 188 -17.85 4.05 -2.71
C TYR A 188 -17.33 3.04 -3.74
N THR A 189 -18.19 2.20 -4.31
CA THR A 189 -17.80 1.29 -5.39
C THR A 189 -17.26 2.04 -6.61
N GLN A 190 -17.88 3.17 -6.98
CA GLN A 190 -17.40 4.02 -8.09
C GLN A 190 -16.03 4.63 -7.79
N ILE A 191 -15.80 5.10 -6.55
CA ILE A 191 -14.48 5.59 -6.11
C ILE A 191 -13.44 4.46 -6.15
N LEU A 192 -13.78 3.25 -5.69
CA LEU A 192 -12.89 2.09 -5.78
C LEU A 192 -12.56 1.73 -7.23
N ASN A 193 -13.55 1.75 -8.12
CA ASN A 193 -13.32 1.50 -9.54
C ASN A 193 -12.35 2.53 -10.13
N TYR A 194 -12.48 3.81 -9.78
CA TYR A 194 -11.51 4.84 -10.16
C TYR A 194 -10.10 4.49 -9.67
N LEU A 195 -9.95 4.21 -8.37
CA LEU A 195 -8.66 3.87 -7.79
C LEU A 195 -8.06 2.59 -8.38
N HIS A 196 -8.87 1.67 -8.89
CA HIS A 196 -8.44 0.45 -9.58
C HIS A 196 -8.20 0.64 -11.09
N ASN A 197 -8.30 1.86 -11.61
CA ASN A 197 -8.25 2.16 -13.04
C ASN A 197 -9.24 1.31 -13.87
N LYS A 198 -10.45 1.13 -13.34
CA LYS A 198 -11.58 0.45 -13.99
C LYS A 198 -12.58 1.47 -14.51
N PRO A 199 -13.43 1.09 -15.51
CA PRO A 199 -14.55 1.92 -15.93
C PRO A 199 -15.38 2.34 -14.72
N HIS A 200 -15.58 3.64 -14.59
CA HIS A 200 -16.29 4.25 -13.47
C HIS A 200 -17.16 5.38 -13.99
N TYR A 201 -18.27 5.63 -13.31
CA TYR A 201 -19.14 6.75 -13.59
C TYR A 201 -19.57 7.39 -12.27
N PHE A 202 -18.73 8.29 -11.78
CA PHE A 202 -18.98 9.01 -10.54
C PHE A 202 -19.78 10.28 -10.83
N LYS A 203 -21.04 10.32 -10.37
CA LYS A 203 -21.89 11.49 -10.53
C LYS A 203 -21.70 12.46 -9.36
N THR A 204 -21.04 13.58 -9.61
CA THR A 204 -20.76 14.61 -8.60
C THR A 204 -22.00 15.39 -8.16
N LYS A 205 -22.96 15.61 -9.07
CA LYS A 205 -24.22 16.27 -8.73
C LYS A 205 -25.18 15.31 -8.04
N GLU A 206 -25.69 15.72 -6.87
CA GLU A 206 -26.72 15.02 -6.11
C GLU A 206 -28.01 14.93 -6.93
N GLY A 207 -28.50 16.06 -7.44
CA GLY A 207 -29.64 16.12 -8.37
C GLY A 207 -30.95 15.58 -7.78
N GLY A 208 -31.17 15.73 -6.46
CA GLY A 208 -32.36 15.25 -5.78
C GLY A 208 -32.45 13.71 -5.68
N ARG A 209 -31.31 13.01 -5.72
CA ARG A 209 -31.29 11.55 -5.62
C ARG A 209 -31.42 11.02 -4.19
N LEU A 210 -31.11 11.83 -3.19
CA LEU A 210 -31.39 11.48 -1.81
C LEU A 210 -32.87 11.75 -1.53
N ILE A 211 -33.54 10.72 -1.03
CA ILE A 211 -34.96 10.79 -0.66
C ILE A 211 -35.04 11.32 0.77
N ARG A 212 -35.92 12.28 1.01
CA ARG A 212 -36.13 12.85 2.35
C ARG A 212 -36.68 11.80 3.32
N VAL A 213 -36.07 11.68 4.50
CA VAL A 213 -36.50 10.75 5.56
C VAL A 213 -36.88 11.53 6.83
N ASP A 214 -35.91 12.20 7.42
CA ASP A 214 -36.06 13.12 8.54
C ASP A 214 -34.82 14.03 8.61
N HIS A 215 -34.95 15.14 9.32
CA HIS A 215 -33.93 16.19 9.32
C HIS A 215 -32.53 15.69 9.75
N GLU A 216 -32.45 14.76 10.70
CA GLU A 216 -31.17 14.27 11.21
C GLU A 216 -30.51 13.32 10.21
N LEU A 217 -31.25 12.31 9.72
CA LEU A 217 -30.75 11.36 8.74
C LEU A 217 -30.44 12.04 7.39
N ASP A 218 -31.26 12.99 6.97
CA ASP A 218 -31.03 13.77 5.76
C ASP A 218 -29.70 14.52 5.86
N ALA A 219 -29.46 15.22 6.98
CA ALA A 219 -28.22 15.96 7.18
C ALA A 219 -26.99 15.03 7.19
N LEU A 220 -27.09 13.85 7.80
CA LEU A 220 -26.01 12.85 7.81
C LEU A 220 -25.71 12.34 6.40
N LEU A 221 -26.73 11.95 5.65
CA LEU A 221 -26.59 11.37 4.31
C LEU A 221 -26.12 12.41 3.29
N GLU A 222 -26.61 13.65 3.37
CA GLU A 222 -26.10 14.78 2.58
C GLU A 222 -24.62 15.05 2.90
N THR A 223 -24.24 15.06 4.18
CA THR A 223 -22.84 15.25 4.59
C THR A 223 -21.94 14.15 4.04
N MET A 224 -22.36 12.88 4.12
CA MET A 224 -21.65 11.76 3.48
C MET A 224 -21.52 11.96 1.98
N PHE A 225 -22.59 12.37 1.31
CA PHE A 225 -22.60 12.59 -0.14
C PHE A 225 -21.58 13.65 -0.56
N PHE A 226 -21.55 14.80 0.12
CA PHE A 226 -20.61 15.89 -0.13
C PHE A 226 -19.17 15.51 0.22
N ALA A 227 -18.95 14.79 1.33
CA ALA A 227 -17.63 14.29 1.68
C ALA A 227 -17.08 13.30 0.63
N GLN A 228 -17.93 12.41 0.09
CA GLN A 228 -17.55 11.54 -1.03
C GLN A 228 -17.21 12.33 -2.31
N ASN A 229 -17.93 13.42 -2.61
CA ASN A 229 -17.60 14.29 -3.73
C ASN A 229 -16.22 14.92 -3.58
N LYS A 230 -15.99 15.58 -2.43
CA LYS A 230 -14.71 16.22 -2.14
C LYS A 230 -13.57 15.20 -2.19
N LEU A 231 -13.78 14.02 -1.60
CA LEU A 231 -12.78 12.95 -1.64
C LEU A 231 -12.46 12.51 -3.07
N PHE A 232 -13.48 12.34 -3.91
CA PHE A 232 -13.29 11.97 -5.32
C PHE A 232 -12.53 13.05 -6.09
N GLU A 233 -12.87 14.33 -5.89
CA GLU A 233 -12.15 15.46 -6.51
C GLU A 233 -10.66 15.44 -6.14
N GLU A 234 -10.32 15.27 -4.86
CA GLU A 234 -8.93 15.18 -4.42
C GLU A 234 -8.23 13.94 -5.01
N PHE A 235 -8.89 12.79 -5.07
CA PHE A 235 -8.32 11.59 -5.70
C PHE A 235 -8.09 11.76 -7.20
N THR A 236 -8.97 12.45 -7.91
CA THR A 236 -8.76 12.74 -9.34
C THR A 236 -7.61 13.72 -9.57
N TYR A 237 -7.37 14.63 -8.63
CA TYR A 237 -6.24 15.53 -8.67
C TYR A 237 -4.90 14.79 -8.46
N ILE A 238 -4.85 13.92 -7.44
CA ILE A 238 -3.63 13.20 -7.03
C ILE A 238 -3.30 12.05 -7.99
N PHE A 239 -4.29 11.21 -8.30
CA PHE A 239 -4.13 9.97 -9.06
C PHE A 239 -4.72 10.15 -10.46
N LYS A 240 -4.05 10.93 -11.32
CA LYS A 240 -4.49 11.10 -12.71
C LYS A 240 -4.27 9.80 -13.49
N TYR A 241 -5.37 9.17 -13.92
CA TYR A 241 -5.39 8.05 -14.86
C TYR A 241 -5.90 8.51 -16.22
#